data_AF-A0A1X1SYP9-F1
#
_entry.id   AF-A0A1X1SYP9-F1
#
_cell.length_a   1.000
_cell.length_b   1.000
_cell.length_c   1.000
_cell.angle_alpha   90.00
_cell.angle_beta   90.00
_cell.angle_gamma   90.00
#
_symmetry.space_group_name_H-M   'P 1'
#
loop_
_entity.id
_entity.type
_entity.pdbx_description
1 polymer ?
#
loop_
_entity_poly.entity_id
_entity_poly.type
_entity_poly.pdbx_seq_one_letter_code
_entity_poly.pdbx_strand_id
1 'polypeptide(L)' 'MSDVLIRGLSEGAVARIDADAAARGLSRQEYLRQRFEREGTVGATQRSLTLADLRRAEAAAADLDDPGVMDTAWR' A
#
# COMPACT_ATOMS: atom_id res chain seq x y z
N MET A 1 -18.07 12.72 -10.07
CA MET A 1 -16.97 12.94 -9.12
C MET A 1 -17.60 13.36 -7.80
N SER A 2 -17.12 12.80 -6.70
CA SER A 2 -17.60 13.12 -5.36
C SER A 2 -16.46 13.74 -4.58
N ASP A 3 -16.74 14.85 -3.92
CA ASP A 3 -15.74 15.56 -3.10
C ASP A 3 -15.94 15.21 -1.63
N VAL A 4 -14.83 15.15 -0.89
CA VAL A 4 -14.83 14.86 0.55
C VAL A 4 -14.15 16.01 1.29
N LEU A 5 -14.84 16.58 2.27
CA LEU A 5 -14.28 17.58 3.17
C LEU A 5 -14.01 16.96 4.55
N ILE A 6 -12.74 16.89 4.92
CA ILE A 6 -12.30 16.38 6.23
C ILE A 6 -12.06 17.57 7.15
N ARG A 7 -12.84 17.65 8.24
CA ARG A 7 -12.73 18.72 9.26
C ARG A 7 -12.19 18.16 10.56
N GLY A 8 -11.61 19.02 11.39
CA GLY A 8 -11.15 18.66 12.73
C GLY A 8 -9.86 17.84 12.78
N LEU A 9 -9.03 17.90 11.73
CA LEU A 9 -7.68 17.35 11.80
C LEU A 9 -6.83 18.19 12.76
N SER A 10 -6.07 17.51 13.62
CA SER A 10 -5.05 18.19 14.41
C SER A 10 -3.94 18.72 13.51
N GLU A 11 -3.26 19.78 13.94
CA GLU A 11 -2.12 20.34 13.20
C GLU A 11 -1.03 19.28 12.98
N GLY A 12 -0.77 18.45 13.98
CA GLY A 12 0.18 17.33 13.87
C GLY A 12 -0.25 16.27 12.85
N ALA A 13 -1.55 16.04 12.65
CA ALA A 13 -2.02 15.16 11.58
C ALA A 13 -1.77 15.79 10.20
N VAL A 14 -2.07 17.08 10.04
CA VAL A 14 -1.83 17.81 8.78
C VAL A 14 -0.32 17.83 8.44
N ALA A 15 0.53 18.12 9.41
CA ALA A 15 1.98 18.15 9.22
C ALA A 15 2.55 16.79 8.78
N ARG A 16 2.07 15.68 9.35
CA ARG A 16 2.46 14.33 8.92
C ARG A 16 2.02 14.03 7.49
N ILE A 17 0.77 14.39 7.14
CA ILE A 17 0.25 14.22 5.77
C ILE A 17 1.13 14.96 4.77
N ASP A 18 1.52 16.21 5.09
CA ASP A 18 2.37 17.01 4.22
C ASP A 18 3.77 16.41 4.06
N ALA A 19 4.36 15.95 5.17
CA ALA A 19 5.67 15.30 5.14
C ALA A 19 5.65 14.01 4.30
N ASP A 20 4.64 13.17 4.48
CA ASP A 20 4.46 11.93 3.72
C ASP A 20 4.24 12.20 2.22
N ALA A 21 3.44 13.23 1.90
CA ALA A 21 3.20 13.64 0.53
C ALA A 21 4.49 14.14 -0.13
N ALA A 22 5.24 15.01 0.56
CA ALA A 22 6.52 15.54 0.08
C ALA A 22 7.56 14.43 -0.12
N ALA A 23 7.67 13.47 0.80
CA ALA A 23 8.58 12.33 0.69
C ALA A 23 8.28 11.45 -0.54
N ARG A 24 7.04 11.49 -1.06
CA ARG A 24 6.60 10.77 -2.27
C ARG A 24 6.56 11.65 -3.52
N GLY A 25 6.93 12.94 -3.42
CA GLY A 25 6.82 13.90 -4.51
C GLY A 25 5.38 14.17 -4.96
N LEU A 26 4.40 14.00 -4.07
CA LEU A 26 2.98 14.17 -4.35
C LEU A 26 2.44 15.47 -3.73
N SER A 27 1.37 15.99 -4.32
CA SER A 27 0.56 16.99 -3.62
C SER A 27 -0.19 16.34 -2.46
N ARG A 28 -0.56 17.14 -1.44
CA ARG A 28 -1.41 16.67 -0.32
C ARG A 28 -2.68 15.96 -0.82
N GLN A 29 -3.35 16.55 -1.82
CA GLN A 29 -4.61 16.01 -2.32
C GLN A 29 -4.41 14.69 -3.06
N GLU A 30 -3.35 14.57 -3.86
CA GLU A 30 -3.04 13.34 -4.57
C GLU A 30 -2.61 12.22 -3.61
N TYR A 31 -1.83 12.56 -2.57
CA TYR A 31 -1.48 11.63 -1.51
C TYR A 31 -2.74 11.09 -0.81
N LEU A 32 -3.65 11.96 -0.37
CA LEU A 32 -4.90 11.56 0.27
C LEU A 32 -5.80 10.76 -0.66
N ARG A 33 -5.92 11.16 -1.94
CA ARG A 33 -6.67 10.41 -2.94
C ARG A 33 -6.11 8.99 -3.09
N GLN A 34 -4.81 8.83 -3.31
CA GLN A 34 -4.20 7.50 -3.40
C GLN A 34 -4.37 6.69 -2.12
N ARG A 35 -4.23 7.31 -0.95
CA ARG A 35 -4.44 6.69 0.35
C ARG A 35 -5.88 6.15 0.44
N PHE A 36 -6.90 6.95 0.13
CA PHE A 36 -8.30 6.54 0.22
C PHE A 36 -8.72 5.51 -0.84
N GLU A 37 -8.17 5.60 -2.06
CA GLU A 37 -8.44 4.63 -3.12
C GLU A 37 -7.74 3.28 -2.87
N ARG A 38 -6.54 3.28 -2.27
CA ARG A 38 -5.78 2.05 -1.97
C ARG A 38 -6.16 1.40 -0.64
N GLU A 39 -6.47 2.20 0.37
CA GLU A 39 -7.02 1.71 1.65
C GLU A 39 -8.53 1.60 1.63
N GLY A 40 -9.15 1.82 0.47
CA GLY A 40 -10.58 1.82 0.21
C GLY A 40 -11.24 0.47 0.44
N THR A 41 -11.23 0.00 1.67
CA THR A 41 -12.38 -0.35 2.50
C THR A 41 -11.79 -0.93 3.80
N VAL A 42 -12.07 -0.28 4.93
CA VAL A 42 -11.88 -0.94 6.24
C VAL A 42 -12.90 -2.07 6.29
N GLY A 43 -12.44 -3.22 5.82
CA GLY A 43 -13.25 -4.39 5.57
C GLY A 43 -12.40 -5.50 4.96
N ALA A 44 -11.12 -5.58 5.33
CA ALA A 44 -10.45 -6.87 5.23
C ALA A 44 -11.25 -7.82 6.12
N THR A 45 -11.89 -8.82 5.52
CA THR A 45 -12.25 -10.03 6.26
C THR A 45 -11.03 -10.38 7.10
N GLN A 46 -11.19 -10.47 8.42
CA GLN A 46 -10.13 -10.91 9.33
C GLN A 46 -9.81 -12.38 9.00
N ARG A 47 -9.11 -12.61 7.89
CA ARG A 47 -8.54 -13.90 7.57
C ARG A 47 -7.21 -13.94 8.29
N SER A 48 -7.14 -14.79 9.31
CA SER A 48 -5.87 -15.13 9.94
C SER A 48 -4.98 -15.83 8.91
N LEU A 49 -3.75 -15.35 8.77
CA LEU A 49 -2.72 -16.01 7.96
C LEU A 49 -2.42 -17.38 8.57
N THR A 50 -2.51 -18.45 7.78
CA THR A 50 -2.23 -19.81 8.22
C THR A 50 -0.89 -20.32 7.68
N LEU A 51 -0.35 -21.36 8.29
CA LEU A 51 0.84 -22.05 7.76
C LEU A 51 0.61 -22.64 6.36
N ALA A 52 -0.63 -23.03 6.04
CA ALA A 52 -0.98 -23.50 4.69
C ALA A 52 -0.89 -22.38 3.65
N ASP A 53 -1.25 -21.14 4.02
CA ASP A 53 -1.10 -19.99 3.15
C ASP A 53 0.39 -19.71 2.87
N LEU A 54 1.25 -19.84 3.91
CA LEU A 54 2.70 -19.67 3.77
C LEU A 54 3.34 -20.74 2.88
N ARG A 55 3.00 -22.02 3.07
CA ARG A 55 3.51 -23.12 2.21
C ARG A 55 3.10 -22.96 0.76
N ARG A 56 1.88 -22.47 0.51
CA ARG A 56 1.41 -22.17 -0.85
C ARG A 56 2.20 -21.00 -1.45
N ALA A 57 2.51 -19.98 -0.67
CA ALA A 57 3.31 -18.85 -1.13
C ALA A 57 4.76 -19.28 -1.44
N GLU A 58 5.38 -20.10 -0.59
CA GLU A 58 6.71 -20.68 -0.82
C GLU A 58 6.76 -21.46 -2.14
N ALA A 59 5.82 -22.38 -2.36
CA ALA A 59 5.77 -23.16 -3.60
C ALA A 59 5.52 -22.28 -4.84
N ALA A 60 4.72 -21.22 -4.72
CA ALA A 60 4.42 -20.31 -5.83
C ALA A 60 5.58 -19.34 -6.15
N ALA A 61 6.49 -19.13 -5.20
CA ALA A 61 7.61 -18.19 -5.30
C ALA A 61 8.96 -18.92 -5.26
N ALA A 62 8.96 -20.21 -5.59
CA ALA A 62 10.10 -21.11 -5.43
C ALA A 62 11.29 -20.78 -6.34
N ASP A 63 11.09 -19.93 -7.35
CA ASP A 63 12.09 -19.50 -8.32
C ASP A 63 12.56 -18.05 -8.12
N LEU A 64 12.07 -17.36 -7.08
CA LEU A 64 12.49 -15.99 -6.80
C LEU A 64 13.96 -15.87 -6.36
N ASP A 65 14.57 -16.98 -5.93
CA ASP A 65 16.01 -17.05 -5.61
C ASP A 65 16.88 -17.51 -6.77
N ASP A 66 16.29 -17.90 -7.91
CA ASP A 66 17.01 -18.21 -9.14
C ASP A 66 17.43 -16.90 -9.84
N PRO A 67 18.74 -16.59 -9.90
CA PRO A 67 19.22 -15.37 -10.52
C PRO A 67 18.89 -15.30 -12.02
N GLY A 68 18.83 -16.42 -12.72
CA GLY A 68 18.52 -16.46 -14.16
C GLY A 68 17.04 -16.17 -14.45
N VAL A 69 16.13 -16.65 -13.60
CA VAL A 69 14.70 -16.32 -13.68
C VAL A 69 14.50 -14.84 -13.39
N MET A 70 15.12 -14.31 -12.33
CA MET A 70 15.00 -12.90 -11.98
C MET A 70 15.63 -11.99 -13.05
N ASP A 71 16.81 -12.31 -13.57
CA ASP A 71 17.44 -11.55 -14.66
C ASP A 71 16.56 -11.48 -15.91
N THR A 72 15.81 -12.55 -16.21
CA THR A 72 14.86 -12.58 -17.33
C THR A 72 13.63 -11.73 -17.05
N ALA A 73 13.12 -11.71 -15.81
CA ALA A 73 11.94 -10.95 -15.43
C ALA A 73 12.17 -9.41 -15.42
N TRP A 74 13.41 -8.97 -15.20
CA TRP A 74 13.77 -7.55 -15.11
C TRP A 74 14.38 -6.96 -16.39
N ARG A 75 14.48 -7.74 -17.46
CA ARG A 75 14.92 -7.27 -18.79
C ARG A 75 13.75 -6.73 -19.60
#